data_AF-A0A3D1CIM0-F1
#
_entry.id   AF-A0A3D1CIM0-F1
#
_cell.length_a   1.000
_cell.length_b   1.000
_cell.length_c   1.000
_cell.angle_alpha   90.00
_cell.angle_beta   90.00
_cell.angle_gamma   90.00
#
_symmetry.space_group_name_H-M   'P 1'
#
loop_
_entity.id
_entity.type
_entity.pdbx_description
1 polymer ?
#
loop_
_entity_poly.entity_id
_entity_poly.type
_entity_poly.pdbx_seq_one_letter_code
_entity_poly.pdbx_strand_id
1 'polypeptide(L)'
;MKIQTILALSVLAFCNSALHANEMENNKQCDLIANLTGDYYHHKQAGKSKQDVQQTMRPEFANEEFLRVVDLAINLAYTFPDDLSEDKVEQQVFQGCEQHQP
;
A
#
# COMPACT_ATOMS: atom_id res chain seq x y z
N MET A 1 -46.71 -44.93 -7.01
CA MET A 1 -46.42 -44.57 -8.43
C MET A 1 -47.07 -43.22 -8.68
N LYS A 2 -46.46 -42.15 -9.18
CA LYS A 2 -45.20 -41.92 -9.90
C LYS A 2 -44.57 -40.57 -9.46
N ILE A 3 -43.26 -40.51 -9.63
CA ILE A 3 -42.30 -39.46 -9.25
C ILE A 3 -42.15 -38.48 -10.44
N GLN A 4 -41.55 -37.32 -10.14
CA GLN A 4 -40.81 -36.39 -11.02
C GLN A 4 -41.68 -35.21 -11.54
N THR A 5 -41.22 -33.96 -11.50
CA THR A 5 -39.90 -33.48 -12.00
C THR A 5 -39.62 -32.03 -11.52
N ILE A 6 -38.36 -31.79 -11.08
CA ILE A 6 -37.47 -30.63 -11.37
C ILE A 6 -37.92 -29.26 -10.77
N LEU A 7 -37.39 -28.75 -9.65
CA LEU A 7 -35.99 -28.37 -9.33
C LEU A 7 -35.39 -27.40 -10.36
N ALA A 8 -35.97 -26.20 -10.44
CA ALA A 8 -35.46 -25.09 -11.26
C ALA A 8 -34.53 -24.18 -10.44
N LEU A 9 -33.25 -24.52 -10.49
CA LEU A 9 -32.13 -23.61 -10.73
C LEU A 9 -32.02 -22.34 -9.86
N SER A 10 -31.64 -22.55 -8.60
CA SER A 10 -30.94 -21.58 -7.77
C SER A 10 -29.48 -21.41 -8.25
N VAL A 11 -29.22 -20.60 -9.29
CA VAL A 11 -27.85 -20.24 -9.72
C VAL A 11 -27.82 -18.77 -10.18
N LEU A 12 -27.96 -17.82 -9.26
CA LEU A 12 -27.75 -16.39 -9.56
C LEU A 12 -27.02 -15.61 -8.45
N ALA A 13 -26.22 -16.28 -7.61
CA ALA A 13 -25.64 -15.62 -6.43
C ALA A 13 -24.15 -15.88 -6.19
N PHE A 14 -23.33 -16.15 -7.22
CA PHE A 14 -21.91 -16.49 -7.00
C PHE A 14 -20.86 -15.80 -7.88
N CYS A 15 -21.17 -14.68 -8.53
CA CYS A 15 -20.19 -13.98 -9.39
C CYS A 15 -19.80 -12.55 -8.96
N ASN A 16 -19.99 -12.16 -7.70
CA ASN A 16 -19.58 -10.83 -7.21
C ASN A 16 -18.43 -10.84 -6.18
N SER A 17 -17.82 -11.99 -5.88
CA SER A 17 -16.75 -12.11 -4.88
C SER A 17 -15.36 -11.69 -5.38
N ALA A 18 -15.17 -11.45 -6.68
CA ALA A 18 -13.87 -11.05 -7.23
C ALA A 18 -13.56 -9.56 -7.05
N LEU A 19 -14.57 -8.70 -6.80
CA LEU A 19 -14.36 -7.26 -6.71
C LEU A 19 -13.76 -6.82 -5.35
N HIS A 20 -14.16 -7.48 -4.25
CA HIS A 20 -13.71 -7.11 -2.89
C HIS A 20 -12.30 -7.59 -2.54
N ALA A 21 -11.76 -8.60 -3.24
CA ALA A 21 -10.39 -9.08 -2.99
C ALA A 21 -9.34 -8.06 -3.44
N ASN A 22 -9.62 -7.34 -4.54
CA ASN A 22 -8.73 -6.36 -5.12
C ASN A 22 -8.58 -5.12 -4.20
N GLU A 23 -9.69 -4.62 -3.65
CA GLU A 23 -9.65 -3.47 -2.72
C GLU A 23 -8.85 -3.75 -1.45
N MET A 24 -8.95 -4.97 -0.90
CA MET A 24 -8.26 -5.33 0.35
C MET A 24 -6.75 -5.53 0.17
N GLU A 25 -6.29 -5.91 -1.02
CA GLU A 25 -4.86 -5.99 -1.37
C GLU A 25 -4.32 -4.59 -1.71
N ASN A 26 -5.11 -3.77 -2.40
CA ASN A 26 -4.79 -2.40 -2.75
C ASN A 26 -4.60 -1.50 -1.52
N ASN A 27 -5.40 -1.68 -0.47
CA ASN A 27 -5.22 -0.95 0.79
C ASN A 27 -3.89 -1.29 1.45
N LYS A 28 -3.44 -2.56 1.37
CA LYS A 28 -2.16 -2.98 1.96
C LYS A 28 -0.95 -2.35 1.28
N GLN A 29 -1.03 -2.07 -0.02
CA GLN A 29 0.04 -1.38 -0.72
C GLN A 29 0.11 0.09 -0.29
N CYS A 30 -1.03 0.77 -0.16
CA CYS A 30 -1.06 2.14 0.37
C CYS A 30 -0.60 2.21 1.82
N ASP A 31 -0.99 1.25 2.66
CA ASP A 31 -0.49 1.11 4.03
C ASP A 31 1.03 0.95 4.04
N LEU A 32 1.58 0.07 3.19
CA LEU A 32 3.02 -0.14 3.10
C LEU A 32 3.76 1.13 2.70
N ILE A 33 3.29 1.85 1.67
CA ILE A 33 3.90 3.10 1.21
C ILE A 33 3.84 4.17 2.30
N ALA A 34 2.68 4.31 2.96
CA ALA A 34 2.49 5.26 4.04
C ALA A 34 3.44 5.00 5.21
N ASN A 35 3.44 3.79 5.75
CA ASN A 35 4.29 3.39 6.88
C ASN A 35 5.78 3.59 6.56
N LEU A 36 6.25 3.12 5.39
CA LEU A 36 7.66 3.31 4.99
C LEU A 36 8.01 4.79 4.84
N THR A 37 7.07 5.61 4.36
CA THR A 37 7.28 7.05 4.25
C THR A 37 7.39 7.69 5.62
N GLY A 38 6.59 7.27 6.60
CA GLY A 38 6.69 7.65 8.00
C GLY A 38 8.08 7.34 8.58
N ASP A 39 8.53 6.09 8.44
CA ASP A 39 9.86 5.63 8.89
C ASP A 39 11.00 6.48 8.29
N TYR A 40 10.96 6.77 6.98
CA TYR A 40 11.98 7.57 6.33
C TYR A 40 11.88 9.06 6.65
N TYR A 41 10.68 9.56 6.93
CA TYR A 41 10.47 10.90 7.42
C TYR A 41 11.06 11.07 8.84
N HIS A 42 10.93 10.07 9.70
CA HIS A 42 11.61 10.02 10.99
C HIS A 42 13.14 10.12 10.84
N HIS A 43 13.72 9.41 9.87
CA HIS A 43 15.14 9.52 9.56
C HIS A 43 15.56 10.91 9.07
N LYS A 44 14.72 11.56 8.26
CA LYS A 44 14.92 12.94 7.82
C LYS A 44 14.90 13.91 9.02
N GLN A 45 13.92 13.78 9.91
CA GLN A 45 13.83 14.59 11.13
C GLN A 45 15.03 14.39 12.06
N ALA A 46 15.62 13.19 12.08
CA ALA A 46 16.86 12.90 12.77
C ALA A 46 18.12 13.51 12.10
N GLY A 47 17.95 14.26 11.01
CA GLY A 47 19.02 14.97 10.31
C GLY A 47 19.79 14.11 9.30
N LYS A 48 19.32 12.91 8.97
CA LYS A 48 19.96 12.10 7.91
C LYS A 48 19.66 12.70 6.54
N SER A 49 20.65 12.67 5.64
CA SER A 49 20.42 13.07 4.26
C SER A 49 19.75 11.93 3.48
N LYS A 50 19.08 12.29 2.37
CA LYS A 50 18.46 11.32 1.47
C LYS A 50 19.46 10.26 0.99
N GLN A 51 20.69 10.69 0.70
CA GLN A 51 21.76 9.82 0.22
C GLN A 51 22.17 8.79 1.29
N ASP A 52 22.27 9.21 2.56
CA ASP A 52 22.62 8.30 3.66
C ASP A 52 21.55 7.22 3.87
N VAL A 53 20.29 7.61 3.75
CA VAL A 53 19.14 6.69 3.86
C VAL A 53 19.08 5.72 2.68
N GLN A 54 19.36 6.18 1.46
CA GLN A 54 19.37 5.30 0.28
C GLN A 54 20.49 4.25 0.35
N GLN A 55 21.65 4.60 0.92
CA GLN A 55 22.78 3.69 1.05
C GLN A 55 22.62 2.63 2.15
N THR A 56 21.64 2.78 3.05
CA THR A 56 21.41 1.83 4.14
C THR A 56 20.59 0.61 3.72
N MET A 57 20.03 0.61 2.51
CA MET A 57 19.28 -0.53 1.95
C MET A 57 20.19 -1.72 1.66
N ARG A 58 19.70 -2.91 1.98
CA ARG A 58 20.34 -4.20 1.67
C ARG A 58 19.59 -4.91 0.55
N PRO A 59 19.90 -4.62 -0.73
CA PRO A 59 19.14 -5.15 -1.86
C PRO A 59 19.22 -6.67 -1.99
N GLU A 60 20.21 -7.32 -1.37
CA GLU A 60 20.39 -8.78 -1.44
C GLU A 60 19.24 -9.60 -0.83
N PHE A 61 18.38 -8.99 0.00
CA PHE A 61 17.22 -9.64 0.62
C PHE A 61 15.87 -9.10 0.11
N ALA A 62 15.88 -8.17 -0.83
CA ALA A 62 14.69 -7.50 -1.32
C ALA A 62 14.39 -7.88 -2.77
N ASN A 63 13.11 -8.06 -3.09
CA ASN A 63 12.69 -8.17 -4.48
C ASN A 63 12.64 -6.77 -5.15
N GLU A 64 12.66 -6.73 -6.48
CA GLU A 64 12.69 -5.47 -7.23
C GLU A 64 11.47 -4.57 -6.97
N GLU A 65 10.29 -5.16 -6.76
CA GLU A 65 9.06 -4.42 -6.49
C GLU A 65 9.13 -3.70 -5.14
N PHE A 66 9.59 -4.40 -4.10
CA PHE A 66 9.81 -3.82 -2.78
C PHE A 66 10.85 -2.69 -2.84
N LEU A 67 11.94 -2.86 -3.60
CA LEU A 67 12.94 -1.80 -3.77
C LEU A 67 12.35 -0.54 -4.43
N ARG A 68 11.40 -0.68 -5.37
CA ARG A 68 10.69 0.46 -5.96
C ARG A 68 9.79 1.16 -4.95
N VAL A 69 9.08 0.40 -4.12
CA VAL A 69 8.24 0.95 -3.04
C VAL A 69 9.10 1.72 -2.03
N VAL A 70 10.26 1.17 -1.67
CA VAL A 70 11.21 1.85 -0.76
C VAL A 70 11.73 3.15 -1.38
N ASP A 71 12.16 3.15 -2.64
CA ASP A 71 12.63 4.38 -3.29
C ASP A 71 11.52 5.43 -3.37
N LEU A 72 10.29 5.02 -3.70
CA LEU A 72 9.12 5.89 -3.65
C LEU A 72 8.91 6.49 -2.26
N ALA A 73 8.94 5.67 -1.21
CA ALA A 73 8.74 6.12 0.16
C ALA A 73 9.83 7.10 0.63
N ILE A 74 11.10 6.84 0.31
CA ILE A 74 12.20 7.77 0.57
C ILE A 74 11.96 9.08 -0.19
N ASN A 75 11.57 9.00 -1.47
CA ASN A 75 11.31 10.20 -2.26
C ASN A 75 10.19 11.05 -1.64
N LEU A 76 9.07 10.42 -1.24
CA LEU A 76 7.95 11.09 -0.57
C LEU A 76 8.36 11.71 0.76
N ALA A 77 9.09 11.00 1.61
CA ALA A 77 9.52 11.51 2.92
C ALA A 77 10.29 12.84 2.80
N TYR A 78 11.11 12.98 1.75
CA TYR A 78 11.92 14.17 1.54
C TYR A 78 11.21 15.32 0.79
N THR A 79 9.94 15.17 0.39
CA THR A 79 9.13 16.28 -0.14
C THR A 79 8.32 16.99 0.94
N PHE A 80 7.98 16.31 2.04
CA PHE A 80 7.23 16.91 3.15
C PHE A 80 8.08 17.91 3.93
N PRO A 81 7.49 18.99 4.48
CA PRO A 81 8.17 19.90 5.38
C PRO A 81 8.47 19.26 6.74
N ASP A 82 9.44 19.80 7.49
CA ASP A 82 9.94 19.19 8.75
C ASP A 82 9.07 19.47 9.99
N ASP A 83 8.00 20.24 9.85
CA ASP A 83 7.10 20.67 10.93
C ASP A 83 5.87 19.77 11.10
N LEU A 84 5.74 18.72 10.29
CA LEU A 84 4.67 17.74 10.39
C LEU A 84 5.02 16.62 11.38
N SER A 85 3.99 15.99 11.94
CA SER A 85 4.17 14.72 12.65
C SER A 85 4.23 13.55 11.67
N GLU A 86 4.90 12.48 12.08
CA GLU A 86 4.98 11.20 11.34
C GLU A 86 3.58 10.69 10.95
N ASP A 87 2.66 10.55 11.92
CA ASP A 87 1.26 10.17 11.69
C ASP A 87 0.56 11.03 10.62
N LYS A 88 0.90 12.32 10.56
CA LYS A 88 0.27 13.25 9.63
C LYS A 88 0.83 13.11 8.21
N VAL A 89 2.08 12.73 8.08
CA VAL A 89 2.71 12.36 6.81
C VAL A 89 2.12 11.03 6.32
N GLU A 90 2.07 10.01 7.16
CA GLU A 90 1.48 8.70 6.82
C GLU A 90 0.04 8.85 6.32
N GLN A 91 -0.80 9.60 7.06
CA GLN A 91 -2.18 9.83 6.66
C GLN A 91 -2.29 10.52 5.29
N GLN A 92 -1.45 11.52 5.01
CA GLN A 92 -1.47 12.23 3.74
C GLN A 92 -1.02 11.34 2.57
N VAL A 93 0.00 10.52 2.81
CA VAL A 93 0.51 9.56 1.81
C VAL A 93 -0.52 8.49 1.53
N PHE A 94 -1.15 7.93 2.57
CA PHE A 94 -2.20 6.93 2.43
C PHE A 94 -3.38 7.48 1.61
N GLN A 95 -3.91 8.65 1.98
CA GLN A 95 -5.00 9.29 1.25
C GLN A 95 -4.63 9.64 -0.19
N GLY A 96 -3.39 10.10 -0.43
CA GLY A 96 -2.89 10.39 -1.77
C GLY A 96 -2.75 9.13 -2.62
N CYS A 97 -2.34 8.02 -2.02
CA CYS A 97 -2.23 6.72 -2.67
C CYS A 97 -3.62 6.21 -3.09
N GLU A 98 -4.59 6.18 -2.19
CA GLU A 98 -5.96 5.75 -2.51
C GLU A 98 -6.59 6.55 -3.66
N GLN A 99 -6.33 7.85 -3.72
CA GLN A 99 -6.88 8.74 -4.76
C GLN A 99 -6.31 8.51 -6.17
N HIS A 100 -5.10 7.95 -6.26
CA HIS A 100 -4.40 7.75 -7.54
C HIS A 100 -4.28 6.27 -7.91
N GLN A 101 -5.01 5.38 -7.22
CA GLN A 101 -5.13 3.99 -7.63
C GLN A 101 -5.95 3.89 -8.94
N PRO A 102 -5.49 3.10 -9.92
CA PRO A 102 -6.19 2.88 -11.19
C PRO A 102 -7.42 1.98 -11.08
#